data_AF-A0A954X628-F1
#
_entry.id   AF-A0A954X628-F1
#
_cell.length_a   1.000
_cell.length_b   1.000
_cell.length_c   1.000
_cell.angle_alpha   90.00
_cell.angle_beta   90.00
_cell.angle_gamma   90.00
#
_symmetry.space_group_name_H-M   'P 1'
#
loop_
_entity.id
_entity.type
_entity.pdbx_description
1 polymer ?
#
loop_
_entity_poly.entity_id
_entity_poly.type
_entity_poly.pdbx_seq_one_letter_code
_entity_poly.pdbx_strand_id
1 'polypeptide(L)' 'MGLLKEFRTFIIKGNAIDMAVGIIIGAAFGAVVKSLVDNIMMPPLGYLIGGVDFSAYSYQLT' A
#
# COMPACT_ATOMS: atom_id res chain seq x y z
N MET A 1 -12.35 23.59 -30.36
CA MET A 1 -12.00 22.23 -29.89
C MET A 1 -11.01 22.42 -28.74
N GLY A 2 -11.32 21.94 -27.54
CA GLY A 2 -10.51 22.25 -26.34
C GLY A 2 -9.92 20.96 -25.76
N LEU A 3 -8.64 21.02 -25.37
CA LEU A 3 -7.87 19.90 -24.81
C LEU A 3 -8.61 19.14 -23.69
N LEU A 4 -9.38 19.84 -22.84
CA LEU A 4 -10.17 19.22 -21.78
C LEU A 4 -11.25 18.26 -22.31
N LYS A 5 -11.84 18.55 -23.47
CA LYS A 5 -12.85 17.69 -24.10
C LYS A 5 -12.19 16.44 -24.71
N GLU A 6 -11.05 16.61 -25.37
CA GLU A 6 -10.27 15.51 -25.95
C GLU A 6 -9.66 14.61 -24.88
N PHE A 7 -9.16 15.18 -23.78
CA PHE A 7 -8.66 14.44 -22.63
C PHE A 7 -9.77 13.62 -21.95
N ARG A 8 -10.97 14.21 -21.80
CA ARG A 8 -12.13 13.46 -21.30
C ARG A 8 -12.48 12.29 -22.22
N THR A 9 -12.50 12.50 -23.53
CA THR A 9 -12.72 11.45 -24.53
C THR A 9 -11.61 10.40 -24.52
N PHE A 10 -10.36 10.79 -24.26
CA PHE A 10 -9.21 9.89 -24.16
C PHE A 10 -9.27 9.01 -22.90
N ILE A 11 -9.61 9.59 -21.75
CA ILE A 11 -9.74 8.85 -20.49
C ILE A 11 -10.95 7.91 -20.53
N ILE A 12 -12.07 8.32 -21.13
CA ILE A 12 -13.27 7.46 -21.28
C ILE A 12 -13.00 6.20 -22.12
N LYS A 13 -11.87 6.11 -22.84
CA LYS A 13 -11.41 4.83 -23.39
C LYS A 13 -11.15 3.88 -22.22
N GLY A 14 -12.11 2.98 -21.95
CA GLY A 14 -12.19 2.16 -20.73
C GLY A 14 -10.87 1.52 -20.29
N ASN A 15 -10.04 1.08 -21.24
CA ASN A 15 -8.72 0.50 -20.98
C ASN A 15 -7.78 1.37 -20.10
N ALA A 16 -7.86 2.71 -20.20
CA ALA A 16 -6.98 3.61 -19.44
C ALA A 16 -7.46 3.83 -17.99
N ILE A 17 -8.77 3.94 -17.78
CA ILE A 17 -9.36 4.11 -16.44
C ILE A 17 -9.17 2.84 -15.61
N ASP A 18 -9.48 1.68 -16.18
CA ASP A 18 -9.43 0.41 -15.45
C ASP A 18 -7.99 0.07 -15.03
N MET A 19 -7.02 0.36 -15.91
CA MET A 19 -5.60 0.25 -15.60
C MET A 19 -5.17 1.21 -14.47
N ALA A 20 -5.60 2.47 -14.52
CA ALA A 20 -5.26 3.46 -13.50
C ALA A 20 -5.84 3.08 -12.12
N VAL A 21 -7.08 2.60 -12.09
CA VAL A 21 -7.73 2.11 -10.85
C VAL A 21 -6.97 0.90 -10.30
N GLY A 22 -6.57 -0.05 -11.15
CA GLY A 22 -5.77 -1.21 -10.73
C GLY A 22 -4.43 -0.83 -10.08
N ILE A 23 -3.73 0.16 -10.64
CA ILE A 23 -2.45 0.65 -10.09
C ILE A 23 -2.67 1.34 -8.73
N ILE A 24 -3.69 2.19 -8.61
CA ILE A 24 -4.01 2.91 -7.36
C ILE A 24 -4.36 1.92 -6.24
N ILE A 25 -5.20 0.92 -6.55
CA ILE A 25 -5.56 -0.12 -5.59
C ILE A 25 -4.33 -0.96 -5.24
N GLY A 26 -3.51 -1.38 -6.21
CA GLY A 26 -2.30 -2.15 -5.95
C GLY A 26 -1.30 -1.41 -5.04
N ALA A 27 -1.10 -0.11 -5.29
CA ALA A 27 -0.22 0.72 -4.47
C ALA A 27 -0.77 0.93 -3.04
N ALA A 28 -2.07 1.19 -2.89
CA ALA A 28 -2.68 1.40 -1.59
C ALA A 28 -2.79 0.10 -0.76
N PHE A 29 -3.09 -1.03 -1.41
CA PHE A 29 -3.28 -2.32 -0.76
C PHE A 29 -1.97 -2.85 -0.16
N GLY A 30 -0.82 -2.54 -0.77
CA GLY A 30 0.49 -2.87 -0.20
C GLY A 30 0.72 -2.26 1.19
N ALA A 31 0.31 -1.00 1.41
CA ALA A 31 0.43 -0.35 2.72
C ALA A 31 -0.49 -0.99 3.77
N VAL A 32 -1.70 -1.42 3.37
CA VAL A 32 -2.63 -2.15 4.23
C VAL A 32 -2.06 -3.50 4.64
N VAL A 33 -1.55 -4.27 3.68
CA VAL A 33 -0.94 -5.58 3.94
C VAL A 33 0.32 -5.43 4.79
N LYS A 34 1.14 -4.41 4.54
CA LYS A 34 2.33 -4.11 5.36
C LYS A 34 1.96 -3.80 6.80
N SER A 35 0.97 -2.94 7.03
CA SER A 35 0.49 -2.62 8.38
C SER A 35 -0.08 -3.86 9.08
N LEU A 36 -0.79 -4.72 8.35
CA LEU A 36 -1.31 -5.97 8.88
C LEU A 36 -0.19 -6.93 9.31
N VAL A 37 0.82 -7.10 8.45
CA VAL A 37 1.97 -7.95 8.73
C VAL A 37 2.76 -7.40 9.92
N ASP A 38 3.05 -6.10 9.91
CA ASP A 38 3.88 -5.45 10.92
C ASP A 38 3.21 -5.45 12.31
N ASN A 39 1.89 -5.23 12.38
CA ASN A 39 1.19 -5.06 13.66
C ASN A 39 0.55 -6.35 14.19
N ILE A 40 0.20 -7.31 13.32
CA ILE A 40 -0.54 -8.52 13.73
C ILE A 40 0.31 -9.79 13.57
N MET A 41 1.12 -9.89 12.50
CA MET A 41 1.89 -11.12 12.22
C MET A 41 3.30 -11.10 12.83
N MET A 42 3.99 -9.96 12.84
CA MET A 42 5.34 -9.86 13.40
C MET A 42 5.43 -10.13 14.91
N PRO A 43 4.47 -9.74 15.79
CA PRO A 43 4.60 -10.03 17.21
C PRO A 43 4.64 -11.56 17.50
N PRO A 44 3.69 -12.39 17.00
CA PRO A 44 3.74 -13.84 17.17
C PRO A 44 4.96 -14.51 16.50
N LEU A 45 5.36 -14.05 15.32
CA LEU A 45 6.53 -14.58 14.62
C LEU A 45 7.84 -14.21 15.33
N GLY A 46 7.95 -13.01 15.90
CA GLY A 46 9.09 -12.57 16.71
C GLY A 46 9.26 -13.41 17.98
N TYR A 47 8.15 -13.83 18.60
CA TYR A 47 8.17 -14.77 19.71
C TYR A 47 8.63 -16.19 19.31
N LEU A 48 8.30 -16.65 18.10
CA LEU A 48 8.64 -18.01 17.62
C LEU A 48 10.06 -18.13 17.04
N ILE A 49 10.63 -17.06 16.46
CA ILE A 49 11.93 -17.11 15.77
C ILE A 49 13.12 -16.78 16.70
N GLY A 50 12.90 -16.29 17.92
CA GLY A 50 13.96 -16.30 18.95
C GLY A 50 14.11 -15.05 19.82
N GLY A 51 13.03 -14.40 20.25
CA GLY A 51 13.11 -13.40 21.33
C GLY A 51 13.85 -12.10 20.97
N VAL A 52 13.98 -11.79 19.67
CA VAL A 52 14.38 -10.46 19.22
C VAL A 52 13.12 -9.64 19.04
N ASP A 53 12.81 -8.90 20.09
CA ASP A 53 11.64 -8.03 20.19
C ASP A 53 11.88 -6.77 19.34
N PHE A 54 11.58 -6.85 18.04
CA PHE A 54 11.63 -5.68 17.14
C PHE A 54 10.57 -4.63 17.49
N SER A 55 9.69 -4.90 18.47
CA SER A 55 8.77 -3.91 19.04
C SER A 55 9.49 -2.92 19.97
N ALA A 56 10.57 -3.36 20.64
CA ALA A 56 11.27 -2.59 21.67
C ALA A 56 12.20 -1.49 21.14
N TYR A 57 12.50 -1.44 19.83
CA TYR A 57 13.37 -0.39 19.24
C TYR A 57 12.61 0.85 18.73
N SER A 58 11.28 0.90 18.82
CA SER A 58 10.50 2.03 18.28
C SER A 58 10.27 3.18 19.25
N TYR A 59 10.61 3.03 20.55
CA TYR A 59 10.50 4.12 21.52
C TYR A 59 11.72 4.17 22.46
N GLN A 60 12.35 5.34 22.46
CA GLN A 60 13.47 5.81 23.29
C GLN A 60 14.87 5.44 22.80
N LEU A 61 15.52 6.40 22.15
CA LEU A 61 16.78 6.98 22.64
C LEU A 61 16.91 8.39 22.07
N THR A 62 17.14 9.34 22.99
CA THR A 62 17.67 10.71 22.87
C THR A 62 18.24 11.13 21.52
#